data_AF-A0A973APA1-F1
#
_entry.id   AF-A0A973APA1-F1
#
_cell.length_a   1.000
_cell.length_b   1.000
_cell.length_c   1.000
_cell.angle_alpha   90.00
_cell.angle_beta   90.00
_cell.angle_gamma   90.00
#
_symmetry.space_group_name_H-M   'P 1'
#
loop_
_entity.id
_entity.type
_entity.pdbx_description
1 polymer ?
#
loop_
_entity_poly.entity_id
_entity_poly.type
_entity_poly.pdbx_seq_one_letter_code
_entity_poly.pdbx_strand_id
1 'polypeptide(L)' 'MARQFDDRLSQPVEVTHACPPDECGASASCHQAVTRAYAALKRAGAEEKVAFEAAEAVYAWHHPEVPRARVPFVIADWLP' A
#
# COMPACT_ATOMS: atom_id res chain seq x y z
N MET A 1 -8.45 8.73 -46.49
CA MET A 1 -8.20 9.42 -45.21
C MET A 1 -8.17 8.37 -44.12
N ALA A 2 -6.98 7.98 -43.67
CA ALA A 2 -6.78 6.97 -42.63
C ALA A 2 -7.05 7.61 -41.25
N ARG A 3 -7.96 7.03 -40.47
CA ARG A 3 -8.13 7.39 -39.06
C ARG A 3 -7.15 6.53 -38.27
N GLN A 4 -6.08 7.16 -37.82
CA GLN A 4 -5.15 6.62 -36.83
C GLN A 4 -5.96 6.42 -35.54
N PHE A 5 -6.22 5.16 -35.17
CA PHE A 5 -6.70 4.83 -33.83
C PHE A 5 -5.48 4.47 -32.99
N ASP A 6 -5.29 5.24 -31.92
CA ASP A 6 -4.17 5.14 -31.00
C ASP A 6 -4.18 3.76 -30.31
N ASP A 7 -3.25 2.90 -30.70
CA ASP A 7 -3.00 1.57 -30.16
C ASP A 7 -2.31 1.67 -28.79
N ARG A 8 -3.03 2.18 -27.78
CA ARG A 8 -2.55 2.25 -26.39
C ARG A 8 -3.57 1.78 -25.36
N LEU A 9 -4.59 1.05 -25.79
CA LEU A 9 -5.63 0.49 -24.91
C LEU A 9 -5.68 -1.03 -25.03
N SER A 10 -4.65 -1.72 -24.53
CA SER A 10 -4.73 -3.14 -24.14
C SER A 10 -3.42 -3.57 -23.52
N GLN A 11 -3.16 -3.12 -22.30
CA GLN A 11 -2.46 -3.98 -21.36
C GLN A 11 -3.47 -4.38 -20.30
N PRO A 12 -3.79 -5.67 -20.13
CA PRO A 12 -4.52 -6.10 -18.96
C PRO A 12 -3.63 -5.80 -17.76
N VAL A 13 -4.02 -4.85 -16.92
CA VAL A 13 -3.52 -4.82 -15.55
C VAL A 13 -4.12 -6.05 -14.88
N GLU A 14 -3.42 -7.18 -15.01
CA GLU A 14 -3.72 -8.37 -14.23
C GLU A 14 -3.63 -7.96 -12.77
N VAL A 15 -4.79 -7.73 -12.16
CA VAL A 15 -4.89 -7.45 -10.74
C VAL A 15 -4.74 -8.80 -10.03
N THR A 16 -3.51 -9.32 -10.01
CA THR A 16 -3.11 -10.42 -9.13
C THR A 16 -3.07 -9.86 -7.71
N HIS A 17 -4.26 -9.77 -7.12
CA HIS A 17 -4.61 -9.13 -5.84
C HIS A 17 -4.00 -9.77 -4.58
N ALA A 18 -3.05 -10.68 -4.70
CA ALA A 18 -2.41 -11.29 -3.55
C ALA A 18 -0.90 -11.06 -3.64
N CYS A 19 -0.41 -10.18 -2.77
CA CYS A 19 1.02 -10.09 -2.54
C CYS A 19 1.47 -11.38 -1.85
N PRO A 20 2.47 -12.11 -2.37
CA PRO A 20 3.02 -13.24 -1.63
C PRO A 20 3.55 -12.75 -0.28
N PRO A 21 3.40 -13.54 0.80
CA PRO A 21 3.64 -13.11 2.18
C PRO A 21 5.08 -12.68 2.46
N ASP A 22 6.01 -12.99 1.57
CA ASP A 22 7.45 -12.75 1.75
C ASP A 22 7.95 -11.48 1.01
N GLU A 23 7.16 -10.91 0.10
CA GLU A 23 7.62 -9.81 -0.78
C GLU A 23 6.55 -8.71 -0.97
N CYS A 24 6.09 -8.08 0.11
CA CYS A 24 5.37 -6.77 0.03
C CYS A 24 6.38 -5.67 -0.36
N GLY A 25 6.83 -5.68 -1.62
CA GLY A 25 7.64 -4.62 -2.20
C GLY A 25 6.84 -3.32 -2.38
N ALA A 26 7.51 -2.22 -2.72
CA ALA A 26 6.89 -0.89 -2.85
C ALA A 26 5.70 -0.81 -3.84
N SER A 27 5.64 -1.74 -4.80
CA SER A 27 4.55 -1.86 -5.77
C SER A 27 3.32 -2.60 -5.23
N ALA A 28 3.45 -3.32 -4.12
CA ALA A 28 2.36 -4.11 -3.56
C ALA A 28 1.24 -3.23 -3.01
N SER A 29 -0.01 -3.71 -3.12
CA SER A 29 -1.20 -2.97 -2.67
C SER A 29 -1.17 -2.69 -1.16
N CYS A 30 -0.68 -3.65 -0.35
CA CYS A 30 -0.40 -3.51 1.09
C CYS A 30 0.48 -2.28 1.35
N HIS A 31 1.67 -2.24 0.74
CA HIS A 31 2.65 -1.18 0.94
C HIS A 31 2.11 0.18 0.51
N GLN A 32 1.47 0.26 -0.66
CA GLN A 32 0.88 1.50 -1.14
C GLN A 32 -0.26 2.00 -0.24
N ALA A 33 -1.11 1.12 0.27
CA ALA A 33 -2.21 1.50 1.16
C ALA A 33 -1.68 2.06 2.48
N VAL A 34 -0.70 1.38 3.09
CA VAL A 34 -0.05 1.78 4.34
C VAL A 34 0.63 3.14 4.21
N THR A 35 1.50 3.30 3.22
CA THR A 35 2.23 4.56 2.98
C THR A 35 1.30 5.73 2.65
N ARG A 36 0.24 5.49 1.87
CA ARG A 36 -0.77 6.52 1.56
C ARG A 36 -1.57 6.94 2.80
N ALA A 37 -1.98 6.00 3.64
CA ALA A 37 -2.71 6.30 4.86
C ALA A 37 -1.87 7.16 5.81
N TYR A 38 -0.62 6.75 6.03
CA TYR A 38 0.35 7.51 6.82
C TYR A 38 0.56 8.93 6.26
N ALA A 39 0.92 9.05 4.98
CA ALA A 39 1.19 10.34 4.34
C ALA A 39 -0.05 11.26 4.28
N ALA A 40 -1.25 10.70 4.15
CA ALA A 40 -2.48 11.48 4.19
C ALA A 40 -2.70 12.10 5.58
N LEU A 41 -2.49 11.33 6.66
CA LEU A 41 -2.63 11.82 8.03
C LEU A 41 -1.53 12.85 8.39
N LYS A 42 -0.29 12.62 7.98
CA LYS A 42 0.79 13.60 8.15
C LYS A 42 0.48 14.93 7.43
N ARG A 43 -0.02 14.87 6.20
CA ARG A 43 -0.44 16.07 5.45
C ARG A 43 -1.63 16.79 6.10
N ALA A 44 -2.48 16.07 6.81
CA ALA A 44 -3.58 16.65 7.59
C ALA A 44 -3.12 17.25 8.93
N GLY A 45 -1.84 17.16 9.29
CA GLY A 45 -1.29 17.68 10.54
C GLY A 45 -1.47 16.73 11.73
N ALA A 46 -1.78 15.45 11.50
CA ALA A 46 -1.83 14.45 12.56
C ALA A 46 -0.46 14.23 13.19
N GLU A 47 -0.45 13.92 14.49
CA GLU A 47 0.76 13.50 15.19
C GLU A 47 1.35 12.22 14.59
N GLU A 48 2.66 12.07 14.71
CA GLU A 48 3.42 10.92 14.23
C GLU A 48 2.80 9.59 14.67
N LYS A 49 2.54 9.49 15.97
CA LYS A 49 1.93 8.30 16.58
C LYS A 49 0.58 7.96 15.95
N VAL A 50 -0.27 8.95 15.72
CA VAL A 50 -1.62 8.76 15.15
C VAL A 50 -1.52 8.29 13.69
N ALA A 51 -0.62 8.89 12.91
CA ALA A 51 -0.39 8.49 11.53
C ALA A 51 0.16 7.05 11.44
N PHE A 52 1.06 6.69 12.37
CA PHE A 52 1.66 5.37 12.45
C PHE A 52 0.62 4.29 12.86
N GLU A 53 -0.18 4.52 13.90
CA GLU A 53 -1.24 3.60 14.35
C GLU A 53 -2.27 3.32 13.24
N ALA A 54 -2.59 4.32 12.43
CA ALA A 54 -3.46 4.14 11.28
C ALA A 54 -2.81 3.27 10.19
N ALA A 55 -1.51 3.44 9.96
CA ALA A 55 -0.74 2.63 9.03
C ALA A 55 -0.69 1.15 9.48
N GLU A 56 -0.52 0.90 10.79
CA GLU A 56 -0.62 -0.43 11.39
C GLU A 56 -2.00 -1.07 11.17
N ALA A 57 -3.08 -0.30 11.39
CA ALA A 57 -4.44 -0.78 11.19
C ALA A 57 -4.69 -1.19 9.73
N VAL A 58 -4.23 -0.38 8.77
CA VAL A 58 -4.34 -0.68 7.34
C VAL A 58 -3.56 -1.94 6.99
N TYR A 59 -2.32 -2.08 7.46
CA TYR A 59 -1.54 -3.30 7.23
C TYR A 59 -2.25 -4.54 7.78
N ALA A 60 -2.78 -4.45 9.00
CA ALA A 60 -3.47 -5.56 9.66
C ALA A 60 -4.79 -5.96 8.96
N TRP A 61 -5.41 -5.08 8.18
CA TRP A 61 -6.56 -5.44 7.33
C TRP A 61 -6.16 -6.25 6.10
N HIS A 62 -4.99 -5.96 5.53
CA HIS A 62 -4.45 -6.73 4.41
C HIS A 62 -3.87 -8.08 4.84
N HIS A 63 -3.27 -8.13 6.04
CA HIS A 63 -2.57 -9.31 6.56
C HIS A 63 -3.13 -9.75 7.92
N PRO A 64 -4.37 -10.26 7.99
CA PRO A 64 -4.94 -10.77 9.24
C PRO A 64 -4.17 -11.97 9.81
N GLU A 65 -3.36 -12.65 9.00
CA GLU A 65 -2.46 -13.74 9.40
C GLU A 65 -1.23 -13.25 10.19
N VAL A 66 -0.85 -11.97 10.06
CA VAL A 66 0.29 -11.40 10.78
C VAL A 66 -0.17 -10.95 12.18
N PRO A 67 0.47 -11.43 13.26
CA PRO A 67 0.13 -10.98 14.61
C PRO A 67 0.29 -9.47 14.74
N ARG A 68 -0.70 -8.77 15.34
CA ARG A 68 -0.67 -7.31 15.49
C ARG A 68 0.61 -6.77 16.14
N ALA A 69 1.17 -7.51 17.09
CA ALA A 69 2.44 -7.15 17.73
C ALA A 69 3.63 -7.12 16.76
N ARG A 70 3.58 -7.82 15.62
CA ARG A 70 4.63 -7.81 14.59
C ARG A 70 4.46 -6.70 13.56
N VAL A 71 3.25 -6.21 13.35
CA VAL A 71 2.94 -5.18 12.34
C VAL A 71 3.85 -3.94 12.42
N PRO A 72 4.08 -3.30 13.59
CA PRO A 72 4.96 -2.14 13.68
C PRO A 72 6.36 -2.40 13.12
N PHE A 73 6.91 -3.59 13.36
CA PHE A 73 8.25 -3.97 12.90
C PHE A 73 8.32 -4.18 11.39
N VAL A 74 7.21 -4.59 10.76
CA VAL A 74 7.14 -4.77 9.31
C VAL A 74 7.07 -3.42 8.61
N ILE A 75 6.20 -2.53 9.07
CA ILE A 75 5.93 -1.27 8.37
C ILE A 75 6.93 -0.16 8.71
N ALA A 76 7.74 -0.32 9.76
CA ALA A 76 8.70 0.71 10.20
C ALA A 76 9.71 1.11 9.11
N ASP A 77 10.09 0.18 8.22
CA ASP A 77 11.03 0.45 7.12
C ASP A 77 10.36 1.12 5.91
N TRP A 78 9.02 1.20 5.90
CA TRP A 78 8.25 1.70 4.75
C TRP A 78 7.88 3.17 4.88
N LEU A 79 7.97 3.73 6.09
CA LEU A 79 7.52 5.07 6.44
C LEU A 79 8.73 6.00 6.64
N PRO A 80 8.65 7.27 6.19
CA PRO A 80 9.74 8.24 6.27
C PRO A 80 10.02 8.75 7.68
#